data_AF-A0A7S3NCV4-F1
#
_entry.id   AF-A0A7S3NCV4-F1
#
_cell.length_a   1.000
_cell.length_b   1.000
_cell.length_c   1.000
_cell.angle_alpha   90.00
_cell.angle_beta   90.00
_cell.angle_gamma   90.00
#
_symmetry.space_group_name_H-M   'P 1'
#
loop_
_entity.id
_entity.type
_entity.pdbx_description
1 polymer ?
#
loop_
_entity_poly.entity_id
_entity_poly.type
_entity_poly.pdbx_seq_one_letter_code
_entity_poly.pdbx_strand_id
1 'polypeptide(L)'
;QRMVEGANINKSLLALGNCITLLYQNSGKSKTYIPYRDSKLTRLLKDSLGGNSRTVMIANITPANTSYDETSNTLKYASRAKNIKTDVRRNVLSVSFHVSKYQSIISSLKKQITELKDELATQELNQSVGASSVK
;
A
#
# COMPACT_ATOMS: atom_id res chain seq x y z
N GLN A 1 29.34 -8.74 4.86
CA GLN A 1 28.03 -9.16 5.39
C GLN A 1 27.46 -8.16 6.40
N ARG A 2 28.14 -7.84 7.52
CA ARG A 2 27.67 -6.83 8.50
C ARG A 2 27.31 -5.45 7.93
N MET A 3 28.09 -4.95 6.96
CA MET A 3 27.85 -3.64 6.35
C MET A 3 26.56 -3.60 5.51
N VAL A 4 26.25 -4.69 4.79
CA VAL A 4 25.03 -4.82 3.99
C VAL A 4 23.81 -5.00 4.89
N GLU A 5 23.97 -5.74 5.99
CA GLU A 5 22.93 -5.92 7.01
C GLU A 5 22.61 -4.60 7.71
N GLY A 6 23.62 -3.86 8.18
CA GLY A 6 23.45 -2.54 8.78
C GLY A 6 22.80 -1.54 7.81
N ALA A 7 23.19 -1.55 6.54
CA ALA A 7 22.56 -0.71 5.51
C ALA A 7 21.07 -1.04 5.32
N ASN A 8 20.70 -2.32 5.32
CA ASN A 8 19.30 -2.74 5.18
C ASN A 8 18.44 -2.42 6.42
N ILE A 9 19.01 -2.56 7.63
CA ILE A 9 18.35 -2.16 8.88
C ILE A 9 18.05 -0.66 8.85
N ASN A 10 19.07 0.15 8.57
CA ASN A 10 18.93 1.61 8.52
C ASN A 10 17.98 2.06 7.40
N LYS A 11 17.94 1.37 6.26
CA LYS A 11 16.96 1.64 5.20
C LYS A 11 15.52 1.49 5.70
N SER A 12 15.22 0.38 6.40
CA SER A 12 13.86 0.14 6.91
C SER A 12 13.45 1.11 8.02
N LEU A 13 14.39 1.46 8.91
CA LEU A 13 14.16 2.43 9.99
C LEU A 13 13.99 3.85 9.45
N LEU A 14 14.78 4.24 8.45
CA LEU A 14 14.65 5.55 7.79
C LEU A 14 13.31 5.66 7.05
N ALA A 15 12.92 4.61 6.32
CA ALA A 15 11.62 4.58 5.63
C ALA A 15 10.45 4.69 6.62
N LEU A 16 10.54 3.99 7.76
CA LEU A 16 9.58 4.11 8.85
C LEU A 16 9.57 5.55 9.38
N GLY A 17 10.76 6.11 9.60
CA GLY A 17 11.03 7.49 10.02
C GLY A 17 10.24 8.52 9.22
N ASN A 18 10.37 8.40 7.90
CA ASN A 18 9.73 9.26 6.92
C ASN A 18 8.20 9.05 6.92
N CYS A 19 7.73 7.81 6.98
CA CYS A 19 6.29 7.52 7.04
C CYS A 19 5.63 8.16 8.27
N ILE A 20 6.23 8.01 9.46
CA ILE A 20 5.69 8.60 10.70
C ILE A 20 5.68 10.13 10.63
N THR A 21 6.74 10.74 10.11
CA THR A 21 6.82 12.20 9.99
C THR A 21 5.78 12.75 9.01
N LEU A 22 5.57 12.08 7.87
CA LEU A 22 4.54 12.46 6.91
C LEU A 22 3.13 12.22 7.46
N LEU A 23 2.89 11.11 8.16
CA LEU A 23 1.60 10.83 8.81
C LEU A 23 1.27 11.90 9.86
N TYR A 24 2.25 12.29 10.65
CA TYR A 24 2.13 13.37 11.63
C TYR A 24 1.74 14.70 10.96
N GLN A 25 2.45 15.10 9.89
CA GLN A 25 2.18 16.35 9.17
C GLN A 25 0.81 16.38 8.47
N ASN A 26 0.31 15.22 8.06
CA ASN A 26 -0.94 15.08 7.31
C ASN A 26 -2.17 14.89 8.19
N SER A 27 -2.04 15.00 9.52
CA SER A 27 -3.15 14.92 10.48
C SER A 27 -4.08 16.16 10.36
N GLY A 28 -4.85 16.25 9.27
CA GLY A 28 -5.83 17.32 9.01
C GLY A 28 -5.77 18.00 7.64
N LYS A 29 -4.89 17.58 6.72
CA LYS A 29 -4.82 18.13 5.34
C LYS A 29 -5.06 17.04 4.30
N SER A 30 -5.29 17.44 3.04
CA SER A 30 -5.57 16.55 1.91
C SER A 30 -4.59 15.37 1.85
N LYS A 31 -5.05 14.20 1.37
CA LYS A 31 -4.29 12.94 1.36
C LYS A 31 -2.97 13.09 0.59
N THR A 32 -1.89 13.39 1.29
CA THR A 32 -0.53 13.33 0.74
C THR A 32 -0.08 11.88 0.59
N TYR A 33 0.68 11.60 -0.46
CA TYR A 33 1.27 10.29 -0.68
C TYR A 33 2.25 9.93 0.47
N ILE A 34 2.07 8.74 1.03
CA ILE A 34 2.93 8.21 2.09
C ILE A 34 3.72 7.04 1.51
N PRO A 35 5.06 7.08 1.52
CA PRO A 35 5.91 6.16 0.79
C PRO A 35 6.09 4.83 1.54
N TYR A 36 4.99 4.14 1.84
CA TYR A 36 5.04 2.83 2.50
C TYR A 36 5.84 1.79 1.70
N ARG A 37 6.04 2.01 0.39
CA ARG A 37 6.73 1.07 -0.51
C ARG A 37 8.25 1.12 -0.43
N ASP A 38 8.85 2.10 0.25
CA ASP A 38 10.30 2.30 0.29
C ASP A 38 11.04 1.18 1.06
N SER A 39 10.32 0.46 1.93
CA SER A 39 10.82 -0.74 2.60
C SER A 39 9.76 -1.83 2.71
N LYS A 40 10.19 -3.09 2.85
CA LYS A 40 9.28 -4.21 3.12
C LYS A 40 8.55 -4.02 4.46
N LEU A 41 9.26 -3.50 5.47
CA LEU A 41 8.71 -3.26 6.81
C LEU A 41 7.54 -2.27 6.78
N THR A 42 7.71 -1.12 6.15
CA THR A 42 6.66 -0.10 6.02
C THR A 42 5.47 -0.56 5.19
N ARG A 43 5.67 -1.50 4.25
CA ARG A 43 4.55 -2.13 3.50
C ARG A 43 3.70 -3.01 4.40
N LEU A 44 4.35 -3.83 5.24
CA LEU A 44 3.66 -4.70 6.19
C LEU A 44 2.95 -3.88 7.28
N LEU A 45 3.57 -2.80 7.73
CA LEU A 45 3.02 -1.93 8.78
C LEU A 45 2.07 -0.84 8.26
N LYS A 46 1.78 -0.79 6.96
CA LYS A 46 0.92 0.24 6.36
C LYS A 46 -0.40 0.39 7.12
N ASP A 47 -1.08 -0.73 7.36
CA ASP A 47 -2.38 -0.73 8.03
C ASP A 47 -2.27 -0.39 9.51
N SER A 48 -1.12 -0.70 10.14
CA SER A 48 -0.83 -0.34 11.53
C SER A 48 -0.58 1.17 11.69
N LEU A 49 0.15 1.79 10.77
CA LEU A 49 0.59 3.17 10.90
C LEU A 49 -0.48 4.19 10.51
N GLY A 50 -1.31 3.91 9.51
CA GLY A 50 -2.30 4.88 9.03
C GLY A 50 -3.55 4.27 8.42
N GLY A 51 -3.75 2.95 8.59
CA GLY A 51 -4.90 2.23 8.09
C GLY A 51 -5.84 1.77 9.19
N ASN A 52 -6.51 0.65 8.94
CA ASN A 52 -7.49 0.09 9.83
C ASN A 52 -6.85 -0.79 10.92
N SER A 53 -6.24 -0.15 11.92
CA SER A 53 -5.65 -0.87 13.06
C SER A 53 -5.59 -0.01 14.31
N ARG A 54 -5.73 -0.68 15.47
CA ARG A 54 -5.42 -0.09 16.78
C ARG A 54 -3.96 -0.40 17.08
N THR A 55 -3.12 0.63 17.03
CA THR A 55 -1.66 0.45 17.10
C THR A 55 -1.11 1.09 18.36
N VAL A 56 -0.22 0.37 19.04
CA VAL A 56 0.54 0.83 20.20
C VAL A 56 2.02 0.76 19.87
N MET A 57 2.76 1.83 20.16
CA MET A 57 4.21 1.88 20.04
C MET A 57 4.82 1.86 21.44
N ILE A 58 5.73 0.92 21.67
CA ILE A 58 6.56 0.87 22.88
C ILE A 58 7.93 1.43 22.53
N ALA A 59 8.34 2.49 23.22
CA ALA A 59 9.64 3.13 23.02
C ALA A 59 10.61 2.69 24.11
N ASN A 60 11.59 1.87 23.75
CA ASN A 60 12.63 1.42 24.66
C ASN A 60 13.79 2.42 24.66
N ILE A 61 14.14 2.92 25.84
CA ILE A 61 15.22 3.89 26.03
C ILE A 61 16.17 3.42 27.14
N THR A 62 17.37 4.00 27.18
CA THR A 62 18.34 3.77 28.24
C THR A 62 18.57 5.07 29.02
N PRO A 63 18.71 5.03 30.35
CA PRO A 63 19.02 6.21 31.15
C PRO A 63 20.50 6.64 31.08
N ALA A 64 21.35 5.90 30.35
CA ALA A 64 22.77 6.19 30.26
C ALA A 64 23.06 7.49 29.49
N ASN A 65 23.90 8.36 30.05
CA ASN A 65 24.29 9.63 29.43
C ASN A 65 24.99 9.44 28.06
N THR A 66 25.72 8.34 27.89
CA THR A 66 26.38 7.97 26.61
C THR A 66 25.42 7.78 25.45
N SER A 67 24.12 7.58 25.74
CA SER A 67 23.07 7.33 24.74
C SER A 67 21.99 8.42 24.78
N TYR A 68 22.34 9.61 25.28
CA TYR A 68 21.42 10.74 25.38
C TYR A 68 20.81 11.11 24.02
N ASP A 69 21.64 11.18 22.97
CA ASP A 69 21.18 11.55 21.62
C ASP A 69 20.20 10.53 21.05
N GLU A 70 20.51 9.23 21.17
CA GLU A 70 19.64 8.14 20.72
C GLU A 70 18.32 8.09 21.51
N THR A 71 18.38 8.35 22.82
CA THR A 71 17.20 8.46 23.67
C THR A 71 16.33 9.64 23.25
N SER A 72 16.93 10.81 22.99
CA SER A 72 16.23 11.99 22.49
C SER A 72 15.56 11.73 21.14
N ASN A 73 16.26 11.05 20.22
CA ASN A 73 15.73 10.69 18.91
C ASN A 73 14.54 9.73 19.03
N THR A 74 14.65 8.71 19.89
CA THR A 74 13.58 7.73 20.14
C THR A 74 12.34 8.40 20.73
N LEU A 75 12.50 9.31 21.70
CA LEU A 75 11.39 10.04 22.30
C LEU A 75 10.71 11.00 21.32
N LYS A 76 11.49 11.74 20.50
CA LYS A 76 10.94 12.58 19.42
C LYS A 76 10.12 11.72 18.45
N TYR A 77 10.60 10.53 18.16
CA TYR A 77 9.93 9.59 17.27
C TYR A 77 8.59 9.10 17.84
N ALA A 78 8.60 8.65 19.10
CA ALA A 78 7.39 8.25 19.82
C ALA A 78 6.37 9.39 19.94
N SER A 79 6.84 10.62 20.18
CA SER A 79 5.99 11.81 20.25
C SER A 79 5.29 12.11 18.93
N ARG A 80 5.95 11.89 17.78
CA ARG A 80 5.30 12.03 16.46
C ARG A 80 4.28 10.92 16.23
N ALA A 81 4.66 9.67 16.54
CA ALA A 81 3.80 8.50 16.37
C ALA A 81 2.49 8.61 17.17
N LYS A 82 2.55 9.15 18.40
CA LYS A 82 1.37 9.40 19.26
C LYS A 82 0.27 10.23 18.60
N ASN A 83 0.64 11.15 17.70
CA ASN A 83 -0.29 12.10 17.09
C ASN A 83 -0.88 11.60 15.75
N ILE A 84 -0.49 10.41 15.30
CA ILE A 84 -1.03 9.81 14.09
C ILE A 84 -2.46 9.34 14.36
N LYS A 85 -3.41 9.81 13.55
CA LYS A 85 -4.81 9.40 13.64
C LYS A 85 -5.05 8.19 12.73
N THR A 86 -5.56 7.11 13.30
CA THR A 86 -6.03 5.94 12.54
C THR A 86 -7.56 5.91 12.50
N ASP A 87 -8.13 5.55 11.34
CA ASP A 87 -9.57 5.33 11.19
C ASP A 87 -9.84 3.82 11.30
N VAL A 88 -10.22 3.41 12.51
CA VAL A 88 -10.42 1.99 12.83
C VAL A 88 -11.88 1.61 12.61
N ARG A 89 -12.10 0.63 11.73
CA ARG A 89 -13.40 0.08 11.36
C ARG A 89 -13.43 -1.41 11.63
N ARG A 90 -14.58 -1.93 12.08
CA ARG A 90 -14.75 -3.36 12.27
C ARG A 90 -14.73 -4.05 10.89
N ASN A 91 -13.87 -5.04 10.72
CA ASN A 91 -13.81 -5.86 9.50
C ASN A 91 -14.99 -6.83 9.44
N VAL A 92 -16.21 -6.31 9.25
CA VAL A 92 -17.41 -7.13 9.03
C VAL A 92 -17.61 -7.31 7.53
N LEU A 93 -17.45 -8.55 7.07
CA LEU A 93 -17.77 -8.92 5.69
C LEU A 93 -19.24 -9.35 5.64
N SER A 94 -20.13 -8.48 5.18
CA SER A 94 -21.50 -8.90 4.83
C SER A 94 -21.43 -9.71 3.53
N VAL A 95 -21.52 -11.03 3.65
CA VAL A 95 -21.44 -11.97 2.51
C VAL A 95 -22.51 -11.70 1.45
N SER A 96 -23.63 -11.07 1.82
CA SER A 96 -24.75 -10.74 0.92
C SER A 96 -24.37 -9.80 -0.22
N PHE A 97 -23.42 -8.87 -0.02
CA PHE A 97 -23.04 -7.89 -1.04
C PHE A 97 -22.12 -8.50 -2.14
N HIS A 98 -21.51 -9.65 -1.85
CA HIS A 98 -20.45 -10.21 -2.69
C HIS A 98 -20.97 -11.01 -3.88
N VAL A 99 -22.03 -11.81 -3.71
CA VAL A 99 -22.50 -12.71 -4.76
C VAL A 99 -23.07 -11.94 -5.95
N SER A 100 -23.97 -10.98 -5.72
CA SER A 100 -24.58 -10.18 -6.79
C SER A 100 -23.56 -9.31 -7.54
N LYS A 101 -22.56 -8.77 -6.82
CA LYS A 101 -21.51 -7.96 -7.44
C LYS A 101 -20.53 -8.81 -8.25
N TYR A 102 -20.17 -10.00 -7.77
CA TYR A 102 -19.38 -10.95 -8.55
C TYR A 102 -20.13 -11.42 -9.79
N GLN A 103 -21.42 -11.73 -9.67
CA GLN A 103 -22.26 -12.08 -10.83
C GLN A 103 -22.29 -10.96 -11.86
N SER A 104 -22.47 -9.71 -11.43
CA SER A 104 -22.43 -8.53 -12.32
C SER A 104 -21.08 -8.38 -13.03
N ILE A 105 -19.96 -8.49 -12.30
CA ILE A 105 -18.61 -8.36 -12.86
C ILE A 105 -18.33 -9.50 -13.84
N ILE A 106 -18.68 -10.73 -13.50
CA ILE A 106 -18.51 -11.91 -14.37
C ILE A 106 -19.30 -11.73 -15.67
N SER A 107 -20.55 -11.28 -15.59
CA SER A 107 -21.37 -11.04 -16.78
C SER A 107 -20.79 -9.93 -17.66
N SER A 108 -20.31 -8.83 -17.06
CA SER A 108 -19.67 -7.73 -17.80
C SER A 108 -18.38 -8.19 -18.50
N LEU A 109 -17.53 -8.97 -17.81
CA LEU A 109 -16.28 -9.48 -18.37
C LEU A 109 -16.55 -10.50 -19.49
N LYS A 110 -17.55 -11.37 -19.32
CA LYS A 110 -17.96 -12.30 -20.38
C LYS A 110 -18.43 -11.57 -21.64
N LYS A 111 -19.21 -10.49 -21.47
CA LYS A 111 -19.68 -9.65 -22.59
C LYS A 111 -18.52 -9.00 -23.36
N GLN A 112 -17.53 -8.45 -22.63
CA GLN A 112 -16.34 -7.89 -23.27
C GLN A 112 -15.50 -8.95 -23.99
N ILE A 113 -15.38 -10.15 -23.42
CA ILE A 113 -14.67 -11.26 -24.08
C ILE A 113 -15.38 -11.67 -25.38
N THR A 114 -16.72 -11.72 -25.40
CA THR A 114 -17.46 -12.04 -26.63
C THR A 114 -17.32 -10.95 -27.67
N GLU A 115 -17.48 -9.67 -27.30
CA GLU A 115 -17.33 -8.54 -28.22
C GLU A 115 -15.93 -8.49 -28.85
N LEU A 116 -14.87 -8.64 -28.04
CA LEU A 116 -13.50 -8.64 -28.52
C LEU A 116 -13.17 -9.86 -29.40
N LYS A 117 -13.77 -11.02 -29.13
CA LYS A 117 -13.62 -12.21 -29.97
C LYS A 117 -14.31 -12.04 -31.32
N ASP A 118 -15.48 -11.42 -31.33
CA ASP A 118 -16.22 -11.13 -32.57
C ASP A 118 -15.51 -10.06 -33.41
N GLU A 119 -14.92 -9.04 -32.77
CA GLU A 119 -14.04 -8.06 -33.44
C GLU A 119 -12.77 -8.71 -34.03
N LEU A 120 -12.14 -9.64 -33.31
CA LEU A 120 -10.99 -10.39 -33.84
C LEU A 120 -11.39 -11.28 -35.02
N ALA A 121 -12.52 -11.99 -34.94
CA ALA A 121 -12.99 -12.85 -36.02
C ALA A 121 -13.36 -12.04 -37.28
N THR A 122 -13.95 -10.86 -37.12
CA THR A 122 -14.24 -9.95 -38.24
C THR A 122 -12.96 -9.34 -38.84
N GLN A 123 -11.92 -9.07 -38.03
CA GLN A 123 -10.62 -8.63 -38.53
C GLN A 123 -9.88 -9.75 -39.30
N GLU A 124 -9.91 -10.99 -38.82
CA GLU A 124 -9.33 -12.15 -39.51
C GLU A 124 -10.03 -12.40 -40.86
N LEU A 125 -11.36 -12.28 -40.91
CA LEU A 125 -12.12 -12.41 -42.14
C LEU A 125 -11.76 -11.31 -43.16
N ASN A 126 -11.65 -10.05 -42.71
CA ASN A 126 -11.27 -8.93 -43.57
C ASN A 126 -9.82 -9.02 -44.08
N GLN A 127 -8.89 -9.58 -43.30
CA GLN A 127 -7.52 -9.83 -43.76
C GLN A 127 -7.46 -10.97 -44.81
N SER A 128 -8.29 -12.00 -44.68
CA SER A 128 -8.36 -13.09 -45.66
C SER A 128 -8.92 -12.65 -47.03
N VAL A 129 -9.93 -11.77 -47.03
CA VAL A 129 -10.54 -11.23 -48.26
C VAL A 129 -9.59 -10.22 -48.95
N GLY A 130 -8.85 -9.43 -48.18
CA GLY A 130 -7.82 -8.52 -48.71
C GLY A 130 -6.65 -9.22 -49.40
N ALA A 131 -6.27 -10.42 -48.94
CA ALA A 131 -5.22 -11.22 -49.55
C ALA A 131 -5.67 -11.91 -50.87
N SER A 132 -6.96 -12.20 -51.02
CA SER A 132 -7.52 -12.79 -52.25
C SER A 132 -7.80 -11.79 -53.37
N SER A 133 -7.83 -10.47 -53.09
CA SER A 133 -8.09 -9.44 -54.10
C SER A 133 -6.83 -8.88 -54.80
N VAL A 134 -5.63 -9.40 -54.48
CA VAL A 134 -4.34 -8.96 -55.05
C VAL A 134 -3.68 -10.06 -55.92
N LYS A 135 -4.46 -11.05 -56.37
CA LYS A 135 -4.03 -12.01 -57.40
C LYS A 135 -4.86 -11.87 -58.66
#